data_AF-A0AAW1XTJ9-F1
#
_entry.id   AF-A0AAW1XTJ9-F1
#
_cell.length_a   1.000
_cell.length_b   1.000
_cell.length_c   1.000
_cell.angle_alpha   90.00
_cell.angle_beta   90.00
_cell.angle_gamma   90.00
#
_symmetry.space_group_name_H-M   'P 1'
#
loop_
_entity.id
_entity.type
_entity.pdbx_description
1 polymer ?
#
loop_
_entity_poly.entity_id
_entity_poly.type
_entity_poly.pdbx_seq_one_letter_code
_entity_poly.pdbx_strand_id
1 'polypeptide(L)'
;MTTSAAARVAAMMAMVMVMIVKAANTNNVYQPCADTRIERWDGFTFGIAFSSRDSFFYNQNQSHQLSPCDRRLSLASSNSQLALFRPKVHEISLLTINTSTFQPISGNAKIGITVEVDVLCPPLDIVQ
;
A
#
# COMPACT_ATOMS: atom_id res chain seq x y z
N MET A 1 42.38 41.16 -3.59
CA MET A 1 42.63 39.75 -3.96
C MET A 1 41.53 39.30 -4.90
N THR A 2 41.78 39.35 -6.21
CA THR A 2 40.81 38.99 -7.26
C THR A 2 40.98 37.52 -7.62
N THR A 3 40.02 36.67 -7.26
CA THR A 3 40.03 35.24 -7.65
C THR A 3 39.78 35.13 -9.15
N SER A 4 40.62 34.37 -9.87
CA SER A 4 40.51 34.17 -11.33
C SER A 4 39.17 33.55 -11.72
N ALA A 5 38.69 33.83 -12.95
CA ALA A 5 37.44 33.28 -13.47
C ALA A 5 37.42 31.74 -13.41
N ALA A 6 38.57 31.10 -13.64
CA ALA A 6 38.74 29.66 -13.51
C ALA A 6 38.49 29.15 -12.09
N ALA A 7 38.99 29.87 -11.07
CA ALA A 7 38.76 29.51 -9.67
C ALA A 7 37.28 29.61 -9.28
N ARG A 8 36.56 30.60 -9.85
CA ARG A 8 35.11 30.74 -9.65
C ARG A 8 34.32 29.61 -10.31
N VAL A 9 34.67 29.22 -11.53
CA VAL A 9 34.04 28.09 -12.23
C VAL A 9 34.31 26.76 -11.52
N ALA A 10 35.54 26.55 -11.05
CA ALA A 10 35.90 25.37 -10.26
C ALA A 10 35.13 25.32 -8.92
N ALA A 11 34.96 26.46 -8.25
CA ALA A 11 34.17 26.54 -7.02
C ALA A 11 32.68 26.26 -7.26
N MET A 12 32.11 26.74 -8.37
CA MET A 12 30.72 26.42 -8.74
C MET A 12 30.54 24.93 -9.08
N MET A 13 31.45 24.34 -9.86
CA MET A 13 31.45 22.89 -10.14
C MET A 13 31.56 22.05 -8.85
N ALA A 14 32.40 22.47 -7.91
CA ALA A 14 32.54 21.80 -6.62
C ALA A 14 31.26 21.89 -5.77
N MET A 15 30.54 23.03 -5.79
CA MET A 15 29.24 23.14 -5.10
C MET A 15 28.15 22.26 -5.72
N VAL A 16 28.11 22.10 -7.04
CA VAL A 16 27.13 21.24 -7.72
C VAL A 16 27.36 19.75 -7.39
N MET A 17 28.62 19.32 -7.23
CA MET A 17 28.96 17.96 -6.81
C MET A 17 28.50 17.60 -5.37
N VAL A 18 28.36 18.58 -4.48
CA VAL A 18 27.90 18.37 -3.10
C VAL A 18 26.37 18.18 -3.03
N MET A 19 25.63 18.62 -4.05
CA MET A 19 24.16 18.54 -4.11
C MET A 19 23.66 17.24 -4.77
N ILE A 20 24.35 16.12 -4.57
CA ILE A 20 23.75 14.80 -4.87
C ILE A 20 22.78 14.51 -3.72
N VAL A 21 21.60 15.13 -3.78
CA VAL A 21 20.48 14.78 -2.90
C VAL A 21 20.04 13.38 -3.32
N LYS A 22 20.52 12.38 -2.58
CA LYS A 22 19.90 11.06 -2.59
C LYS A 22 18.48 11.24 -2.06
N ALA A 23 17.50 11.19 -2.95
CA ALA A 23 16.11 10.96 -2.57
C ALA A 23 16.04 9.57 -1.94
N ALA A 24 16.32 9.48 -0.64
CA ALA A 24 16.13 8.27 0.13
C ALA A 24 14.63 8.12 0.34
N ASN A 25 14.08 6.98 -0.07
CA ASN A 25 12.74 6.58 0.32
C ASN A 25 12.78 6.33 1.84
N THR A 26 12.47 7.34 2.64
CA THR A 26 12.38 7.24 4.11
C THR A 26 11.06 6.61 4.56
N ASN A 27 10.21 6.24 3.61
CA ASN A 27 9.03 5.45 3.93
C ASN A 27 9.53 4.05 4.32
N ASN A 28 9.40 3.72 5.60
CA ASN A 28 9.57 2.36 6.14
C ASN A 28 8.42 1.48 5.63
N VAL A 29 8.25 1.40 4.31
CA VAL A 29 7.31 0.48 3.69
C VAL A 29 7.76 -0.90 4.13
N TYR A 30 6.91 -1.55 4.90
CA TYR A 30 7.05 -2.96 5.20
C TYR A 30 7.11 -3.69 3.86
N GLN A 31 8.33 -4.09 3.46
CA GLN A 31 8.59 -4.89 2.27
C GLN A 31 8.82 -6.32 2.76
N PRO A 32 7.76 -7.11 2.97
CA PRO A 32 7.87 -8.47 3.51
C PRO A 32 8.73 -9.39 2.64
N CYS A 33 9.09 -8.96 1.42
CA CYS A 33 9.82 -9.74 0.44
C CYS A 33 10.93 -8.93 -0.27
N ALA A 34 11.51 -7.91 0.37
CA ALA A 34 12.61 -7.14 -0.25
C ALA A 34 13.79 -8.02 -0.71
N ASP A 35 14.04 -9.11 0.03
CA ASP A 35 15.16 -10.04 -0.19
C ASP A 35 14.73 -11.45 -0.68
N THR A 36 13.42 -11.72 -0.84
CA THR A 36 12.91 -13.03 -1.28
C THR A 36 12.25 -12.92 -2.65
N ARG A 37 12.68 -13.75 -3.60
CA ARG A 37 12.01 -13.86 -4.89
C ARG A 37 10.67 -14.57 -4.69
N ILE A 38 9.62 -14.09 -5.33
CA ILE A 38 8.32 -14.77 -5.35
C ILE A 38 8.51 -16.14 -6.03
N GLU A 39 8.29 -17.21 -5.27
CA GLU A 39 8.47 -18.60 -5.73
C GLU A 39 7.13 -19.27 -6.04
N ARG A 40 7.19 -20.41 -6.74
CA ARG A 40 6.01 -21.23 -6.99
C ARG A 40 5.46 -21.70 -5.64
N TRP A 41 4.15 -21.60 -5.45
CA TRP A 41 3.42 -21.91 -4.21
C TRP A 41 3.46 -20.87 -3.09
N ASP A 42 4.12 -19.72 -3.26
CA ASP A 42 4.00 -18.63 -2.28
C ASP A 42 2.55 -18.18 -2.16
N GLY A 43 2.14 -17.77 -0.96
CA GLY A 43 0.79 -17.33 -0.68
C GLY A 43 0.67 -15.81 -0.80
N PHE A 44 -0.34 -15.35 -1.53
CA PHE A 44 -0.82 -13.98 -1.41
C PHE A 44 -2.04 -13.95 -0.51
N THR A 45 -2.25 -12.87 0.21
CA THR A 45 -3.52 -12.57 0.88
C THR A 45 -4.06 -11.26 0.33
N PHE A 46 -5.24 -11.33 -0.28
CA PHE A 46 -6.02 -10.17 -0.69
C PHE A 46 -7.14 -9.96 0.33
N GLY A 47 -7.12 -8.86 1.06
CA GLY A 47 -8.24 -8.38 1.84
C GLY A 47 -9.08 -7.42 1.00
N ILE A 48 -10.36 -7.73 0.78
CA ILE A 48 -11.29 -6.87 0.05
C ILE A 48 -12.35 -6.37 1.03
N ALA A 49 -12.35 -5.07 1.28
CA ALA A 49 -13.33 -4.42 2.14
C ALA A 49 -14.41 -3.69 1.32
N PHE A 50 -15.67 -3.96 1.66
CA PHE A 50 -16.87 -3.35 1.11
C PHE A 50 -17.52 -2.45 2.16
N SER A 51 -17.67 -1.17 1.86
CA SER A 51 -18.37 -0.23 2.73
C SER A 51 -18.96 0.91 1.90
N SER A 52 -19.64 1.86 2.56
CA SER A 52 -19.93 3.14 1.92
C SER A 52 -18.62 3.86 1.60
N ARG A 53 -18.55 4.60 0.49
CA ARG A 53 -17.33 5.30 0.06
C ARG A 53 -16.76 6.18 1.17
N ASP A 54 -17.62 6.91 1.85
CA ASP A 54 -17.23 7.88 2.87
C ASP A 54 -16.69 7.20 4.14
N SER A 55 -17.05 5.93 4.36
CA SER A 55 -16.48 5.12 5.44
C SER A 55 -15.00 4.82 5.27
N PHE A 56 -14.38 5.10 4.10
CA PHE A 56 -12.93 4.93 3.89
C PHE A 56 -12.11 6.21 4.14
N PHE A 57 -12.77 7.32 4.50
CA PHE A 57 -12.12 8.61 4.71
C PHE A 57 -12.14 9.02 6.18
N TYR A 58 -10.99 9.45 6.69
CA TYR A 58 -10.90 10.03 8.01
C TYR A 58 -11.65 11.38 8.06
N ASN A 59 -12.45 11.60 9.12
CA ASN A 59 -13.24 12.82 9.34
C ASN A 59 -14.24 13.18 8.23
N GLN A 60 -14.60 12.26 7.32
CA GLN A 60 -15.62 12.45 6.27
C GLN A 60 -15.39 13.62 5.29
N ASN A 61 -14.32 14.41 5.45
CA ASN A 61 -13.95 15.54 4.59
C ASN A 61 -13.29 15.12 3.26
N GLN A 62 -13.38 13.83 2.90
CA GLN A 62 -12.92 13.23 1.63
C GLN A 62 -11.45 13.51 1.24
N SER A 63 -10.63 14.06 2.14
CA SER A 63 -9.26 14.48 1.86
C SER A 63 -8.23 13.39 2.16
N HIS A 64 -8.53 12.49 3.08
CA HIS A 64 -7.56 11.50 3.58
C HIS A 64 -8.18 10.11 3.65
N GLN A 65 -7.96 9.32 2.61
CA GLN A 65 -8.32 7.91 2.56
C GLN A 65 -7.35 7.10 3.42
N LEU A 66 -7.87 6.20 4.25
CA LEU A 66 -7.08 5.29 5.07
C LEU A 66 -7.18 3.87 4.54
N SER A 67 -6.21 3.02 4.94
CA SER A 67 -6.29 1.59 4.65
C SER A 67 -7.48 0.97 5.41
N PRO A 68 -8.14 -0.07 4.87
CA PRO A 68 -9.25 -0.74 5.53
C PRO A 68 -8.87 -1.39 6.87
N CYS A 69 -7.59 -1.70 7.08
CA CYS A 69 -7.06 -2.20 8.34
C CYS A 69 -6.79 -1.10 9.39
N ASP A 70 -6.90 0.19 9.04
CA ASP A 70 -6.68 1.29 9.99
C ASP A 70 -7.83 1.35 11.00
N ARG A 71 -7.51 1.21 12.29
CA ARG A 71 -8.50 1.21 13.40
C ARG A 71 -9.26 2.52 13.55
N ARG A 72 -8.75 3.61 12.98
CA ARG A 72 -9.45 4.91 12.94
C ARG A 72 -10.66 4.85 12.02
N LEU A 73 -10.67 3.90 11.10
CA LEU A 73 -11.76 3.58 10.22
C LEU A 73 -12.65 2.56 10.94
N SER A 74 -13.71 3.02 11.60
CA SER A 74 -14.64 2.17 12.36
C SER A 74 -15.53 1.30 11.44
N LEU A 75 -14.93 0.62 10.46
CA LEU A 75 -15.57 -0.26 9.48
C LEU A 75 -16.31 -1.42 10.17
N ALA A 76 -15.74 -1.90 11.28
CA ALA A 76 -16.34 -2.79 12.29
C ALA A 76 -17.83 -2.54 12.53
N SER A 77 -18.15 -1.27 12.79
CA SER A 77 -19.45 -0.80 13.24
C SER A 77 -20.29 -0.15 12.12
N SER A 78 -19.76 -0.04 10.90
CA SER A 78 -20.39 0.73 9.81
C SER A 78 -21.05 -0.15 8.74
N ASN A 79 -21.56 -1.33 9.12
CA ASN A 79 -22.15 -2.31 8.19
C ASN A 79 -21.23 -2.63 6.98
N SER A 80 -19.93 -2.79 7.24
CA SER A 80 -18.95 -3.18 6.22
C SER A 80 -18.84 -4.70 6.09
N GLN A 81 -18.39 -5.19 4.93
CA GLN A 81 -18.04 -6.60 4.74
C GLN A 81 -16.58 -6.74 4.36
N LEU A 82 -15.93 -7.78 4.85
CA LEU A 82 -14.54 -8.12 4.53
C LEU A 82 -14.50 -9.53 3.94
N ALA A 83 -13.88 -9.66 2.77
CA ALA A 83 -13.52 -10.95 2.19
C ALA A 83 -12.00 -11.10 2.20
N LEU A 84 -11.51 -12.25 2.67
CA LEU A 84 -10.10 -12.62 2.62
C LEU A 84 -9.92 -13.70 1.56
N PHE A 85 -9.03 -13.47 0.61
CA PHE A 85 -8.73 -14.38 -0.48
C PHE A 85 -7.25 -14.71 -0.51
N ARG A 86 -6.90 -16.00 -0.39
CA ARG A 86 -5.52 -16.46 -0.22
C ARG A 86 -5.04 -17.41 -1.31
N PRO A 87 -4.87 -16.95 -2.56
CA PRO A 87 -4.39 -17.80 -3.64
C PRO A 87 -2.87 -18.00 -3.57
N LYS A 88 -2.39 -19.04 -4.24
CA LYS A 88 -0.95 -19.35 -4.37
C LYS A 88 -0.39 -18.95 -5.73
N VAL A 89 0.91 -18.66 -5.79
CA VAL A 89 1.61 -18.44 -7.07
C VAL A 89 1.53 -19.72 -7.92
N HIS A 90 1.25 -19.56 -9.21
CA HIS A 90 1.00 -20.64 -10.20
C HIS A 90 -0.34 -21.37 -10.02
N GLU A 91 -1.28 -20.83 -9.25
CA GLU A 91 -2.67 -21.29 -9.22
C GLU A 91 -3.59 -20.25 -9.87
N ILE A 92 -4.57 -20.70 -10.67
CA ILE A 92 -5.68 -19.85 -11.09
C ILE A 92 -6.79 -20.03 -10.06
N SER A 93 -7.04 -19.01 -9.26
CA SER A 93 -8.07 -19.02 -8.23
C SER A 93 -9.12 -17.94 -8.52
N LEU A 94 -10.39 -18.21 -8.20
CA LEU A 94 -11.50 -17.27 -8.38
C LEU A 94 -12.18 -17.02 -7.03
N LEU A 95 -12.36 -15.75 -6.68
CA LEU A 95 -13.20 -15.33 -5.57
C LEU A 95 -14.55 -14.83 -6.10
N THR A 96 -15.63 -15.48 -5.68
CA THR A 96 -17.00 -15.00 -5.93
C THR A 96 -17.62 -14.59 -4.60
N ILE A 97 -18.08 -13.34 -4.53
CA ILE A 97 -18.71 -12.78 -3.32
C ILE A 97 -20.18 -12.51 -3.65
N ASN A 98 -21.07 -13.18 -2.93
CA ASN A 98 -22.51 -12.94 -3.02
C ASN A 98 -22.97 -12.22 -1.76
N THR A 99 -23.32 -10.94 -1.88
CA THR A 99 -23.70 -10.10 -0.75
C THR A 99 -25.20 -9.82 -0.76
N SER A 100 -25.97 -10.56 0.03
CA SER A 100 -27.40 -10.26 0.26
C SER A 100 -27.64 -9.37 1.49
N THR A 101 -26.66 -9.32 2.40
CA THR A 101 -26.74 -8.60 3.68
C THR A 101 -26.02 -7.25 3.67
N PHE A 102 -25.21 -6.97 2.63
CA PHE A 102 -24.57 -5.67 2.47
C PHE A 102 -25.54 -4.70 1.81
N GLN A 103 -25.95 -3.67 2.54
CA GLN A 103 -26.73 -2.57 2.01
C GLN A 103 -25.89 -1.30 2.15
N PRO A 104 -25.07 -0.96 1.14
CA PRO A 104 -24.20 0.22 1.20
C PRO A 104 -24.97 1.54 1.18
N ILE A 105 -26.29 1.49 1.00
CA ILE A 105 -27.07 2.60 0.51
C ILE A 105 -28.37 2.73 1.30
N SER A 106 -28.44 3.72 2.18
CA SER A 106 -29.67 4.48 2.36
C SER A 106 -29.55 5.75 1.50
N GLY A 107 -30.28 5.83 0.38
CA GLY A 107 -30.31 7.03 -0.47
C GLY A 107 -29.28 7.09 -1.62
N ASN A 108 -28.51 8.17 -1.70
CA ASN A 108 -27.56 8.49 -2.79
C ASN A 108 -26.10 8.07 -2.50
N ALA A 109 -25.90 7.16 -1.54
CA ALA A 109 -24.58 6.72 -1.13
C ALA A 109 -23.86 5.93 -2.24
N LYS A 110 -22.55 6.18 -2.38
CA LYS A 110 -21.66 5.45 -3.30
C LYS A 110 -21.02 4.28 -2.59
N ILE A 111 -20.86 3.15 -3.29
CA ILE A 111 -20.11 1.99 -2.79
C ILE A 111 -18.62 2.30 -2.88
N GLY A 112 -17.89 2.03 -1.80
CA GLY A 112 -16.43 1.99 -1.79
C GLY A 112 -15.94 0.55 -1.72
N ILE A 113 -14.95 0.22 -2.57
CA ILE A 113 -14.24 -1.05 -2.55
C ILE A 113 -12.76 -0.71 -2.43
N THR A 114 -12.10 -1.24 -1.40
CA THR A 114 -10.65 -1.09 -1.24
C THR A 114 -10.03 -2.48 -1.08
N VAL A 115 -8.91 -2.71 -1.78
CA VAL A 115 -8.16 -3.95 -1.75
C VAL A 115 -6.82 -3.70 -1.07
N GLU A 116 -6.54 -4.49 -0.04
CA GLU A 116 -5.24 -4.56 0.63
C GLU A 116 -4.58 -5.88 0.26
N VAL A 117 -3.30 -5.84 -0.12
CA VAL A 117 -2.57 -7.01 -0.60
C VAL A 117 -1.36 -7.23 0.29
N ASP A 118 -1.36 -8.37 0.98
CA ASP A 118 -0.24 -8.84 1.77
C ASP A 118 0.42 -10.02 1.07
N VAL A 119 1.74 -9.94 0.87
CA VAL A 119 2.53 -11.07 0.41
C VAL A 119 3.04 -11.82 1.62
N LEU A 120 2.66 -13.10 1.76
CA LEU A 120 3.20 -13.96 2.80
C LEU A 120 4.42 -14.69 2.22
N CYS A 121 5.60 -14.11 2.41
CA CYS A 121 6.84 -14.80 2.07
C CYS A 121 7.15 -15.85 3.16
N PRO A 122 7.32 -17.14 2.81
CA PRO A 122 7.79 -18.12 3.77
C PRO A 122 9.18 -17.73 4.27
N PRO A 123 9.55 -18.03 5.53
CA PRO A 123 10.93 -17.88 5.97
C PRO A 123 11.82 -18.78 5.10
N LEU A 124 12.87 -18.19 4.51
CA LEU A 124 14.01 -18.91 3.96
C LEU A 124 14.68 -19.69 5.10
N ASP A 125 14.19 -20.88 5.43
CA ASP A 125 14.89 -21.89 6.23
C ASP A 125 14.02 -23.16 6.30
N ILE A 126 14.13 -24.07 5.32
CA ILE A 126 14.30 -25.55 5.49
C ILE A 126 14.74 -26.14 4.13
N VAL A 127 16.03 -26.09 3.81
CA VAL A 127 16.69 -27.18 3.09
C VAL A 127 17.75 -27.70 4.05
N GLN A 128 17.41 -28.80 4.72
CA GLN A 128 18.34 -29.68 5.39
C GLN A 128 18.85 -30.71 4.37
#